data_AF-A0A4P7YX17-F1
#
_entry.id   AF-A0A4P7YX17-F1
#
_cell.length_a   1.000
_cell.length_b   1.000
_cell.length_c   1.000
_cell.angle_alpha   90.00
_cell.angle_beta   90.00
_cell.angle_gamma   90.00
#
_symmetry.space_group_name_H-M   'P 1'
#
loop_
_entity.id
_entity.type
_entity.pdbx_description
1 polymer ?
#
loop_
_entity_poly.entity_id
_entity_poly.type
_entity_poly.pdbx_seq_one_letter_code
_entity_poly.pdbx_strand_id
1 'polypeptide(L)'
;MTIPLRTPHLLPAVLALTVLIPAPSGVAAAPRSVGWYADHPQERAQVQLACFDDPGRLGRDPDCVNAQQASVEVALRQARARTGTMDPNDPEFWSNSPENRKSKLIMCRRTPTLDHCEAARRSLLIEAGQAGR
;
A
#
# COMPACT_ATOMS: atom_id res chain seq x y z
N MET A 1 -4.51 -57.67 -9.30
CA MET A 1 -4.10 -57.23 -7.95
C MET A 1 -2.62 -57.57 -7.79
N THR A 2 -1.74 -56.58 -7.83
CA THR A 2 -0.32 -56.72 -7.51
C THR A 2 0.17 -55.40 -6.92
N ILE A 3 0.53 -55.42 -5.64
CA ILE A 3 1.17 -54.32 -4.92
C ILE A 3 2.61 -54.77 -4.64
N PRO A 4 3.65 -54.07 -5.12
CA PRO A 4 4.98 -54.24 -4.58
C PRO A 4 5.25 -53.23 -3.45
N LEU A 5 5.49 -53.76 -2.25
CA LEU A 5 6.06 -53.03 -1.11
C LEU A 5 7.49 -52.60 -1.45
N ARG A 6 7.85 -51.37 -1.07
CA ARG A 6 9.21 -50.84 -1.20
C ARG A 6 9.78 -50.52 0.19
N THR A 7 10.95 -51.09 0.42
CA THR A 7 11.81 -51.09 1.61
C THR A 7 12.24 -49.66 2.04
N PRO A 8 12.44 -49.40 3.35
CA PRO A 8 12.91 -48.10 3.83
C PRO A 8 14.44 -48.02 3.74
N HIS A 9 14.96 -47.04 3.02
CA HIS A 9 16.37 -46.69 3.04
C HIS A 9 16.63 -45.65 4.13
N LEU A 10 17.43 -46.04 5.13
CA LEU A 10 18.05 -45.14 6.10
C LEU A 10 19.12 -44.32 5.37
N LEU A 11 18.98 -42.99 5.38
CA LEU A 11 19.99 -42.05 4.86
C LEU A 11 20.77 -41.42 6.02
N PRO A 12 22.10 -41.29 5.92
CA PRO A 12 22.94 -40.73 6.97
C PRO A 12 22.83 -39.19 6.98
N ALA A 13 22.72 -38.61 8.18
CA ALA A 13 22.70 -37.17 8.38
C ALA A 13 24.11 -36.59 8.14
N VAL A 14 24.26 -35.79 7.08
CA VAL A 14 25.46 -34.98 6.82
C VAL A 14 25.22 -33.60 7.41
N LEU A 15 25.96 -33.25 8.46
CA LEU A 15 25.94 -31.94 9.10
C LEU A 15 26.65 -30.93 8.17
N ALA A 16 25.88 -30.09 7.46
CA ALA A 16 26.44 -29.00 6.66
C ALA A 16 26.69 -27.78 7.54
N LEU A 17 27.96 -27.41 7.71
CA LEU A 17 28.41 -26.20 8.40
C LEU A 17 28.08 -24.98 7.51
N THR A 18 27.01 -24.27 7.82
CA THR A 18 26.62 -23.04 7.12
C THR A 18 27.51 -21.88 7.55
N VAL A 19 28.38 -21.44 6.64
CA VAL A 19 29.10 -20.16 6.76
C VAL A 19 28.09 -19.02 6.65
N LEU A 20 27.93 -18.26 7.72
CA LEU A 20 27.07 -17.08 7.77
C LEU A 20 27.78 -15.92 7.06
N ILE A 21 27.46 -15.67 5.79
CA ILE A 21 27.91 -14.47 5.09
C ILE A 21 27.03 -13.29 5.56
N PRO A 22 27.59 -12.23 6.16
CA PRO A 22 26.82 -11.05 6.53
C PRO A 22 26.29 -10.37 5.26
N ALA A 23 24.98 -10.21 5.16
CA ALA A 23 24.36 -9.45 4.08
C ALA A 23 24.77 -7.97 4.19
N PRO A 24 25.11 -7.30 3.08
CA PRO A 24 25.41 -5.87 3.10
C PRO A 24 24.17 -5.11 3.56
N SER A 25 24.33 -4.33 4.64
CA SER A 25 23.31 -3.44 5.17
C SER A 25 22.80 -2.52 4.06
N GLY A 26 21.52 -2.66 3.72
CA GLY A 26 20.90 -2.04 2.56
C GLY A 26 21.01 -0.52 2.59
N VAL A 27 21.58 0.06 1.54
CA VAL A 27 21.34 1.46 1.21
C VAL A 27 19.83 1.61 0.98
N ALA A 28 19.19 2.48 1.76
CA ALA A 28 17.80 2.83 1.51
C ALA A 28 17.68 3.32 0.06
N ALA A 29 16.74 2.75 -0.69
CA ALA A 29 16.50 3.17 -2.07
C ALA A 29 16.17 4.67 -2.09
N ALA A 30 16.65 5.38 -3.12
CA ALA A 30 16.28 6.77 -3.30
C ALA A 30 14.75 6.91 -3.45
N PRO A 31 14.13 7.94 -2.84
CA PRO A 31 12.69 8.15 -2.96
C PRO A 31 12.25 8.29 -4.41
N ARG A 32 11.07 7.75 -4.73
CA ARG A 32 10.45 7.88 -6.05
C ARG A 32 9.86 9.26 -6.22
N SER A 33 9.92 9.80 -7.43
CA SER A 33 9.38 11.13 -7.74
C SER A 33 7.86 11.14 -7.74
N VAL A 34 7.27 12.33 -7.64
CA VAL A 34 5.83 12.55 -7.80
C VAL A 34 5.32 11.99 -9.13
N GLY A 35 6.01 12.28 -10.24
CA GLY A 35 5.61 11.79 -11.56
C GLY A 35 5.61 10.26 -11.65
N TRP A 36 6.60 9.60 -11.03
CA TRP A 36 6.62 8.15 -10.98
C TRP A 36 5.37 7.61 -10.26
N TYR A 37 5.04 8.12 -9.07
CA TYR A 37 3.83 7.71 -8.36
C TYR A 37 2.53 8.09 -9.08
N ALA A 38 2.51 9.16 -9.88
CA ALA A 38 1.34 9.53 -10.66
C ALA A 38 1.01 8.45 -11.70
N ASP A 39 2.04 7.86 -12.31
CA ASP A 39 1.93 6.83 -13.33
C ASP A 39 1.86 5.40 -12.76
N HIS A 40 2.10 5.23 -11.45
CA HIS A 40 2.09 3.96 -10.72
C HIS A 40 1.03 3.99 -9.60
N PRO A 41 -0.27 3.88 -9.95
CA PRO A 41 -1.35 4.13 -9.00
C PRO A 41 -1.40 3.14 -7.85
N GLN A 42 -1.03 1.88 -8.10
CA GLN A 42 -1.09 0.84 -7.09
C GLN A 42 -0.02 1.04 -6.02
N GLU A 43 1.21 1.31 -6.45
CA GLU A 43 2.36 1.57 -5.58
C GLU A 43 2.17 2.88 -4.81
N ARG A 44 1.61 3.91 -5.44
CA ARG A 44 1.23 5.15 -4.76
C ARG A 44 0.27 4.87 -3.59
N ALA A 45 -0.80 4.13 -3.85
CA ALA A 45 -1.81 3.85 -2.83
C ALA A 45 -1.27 2.94 -1.70
N GLN A 46 -0.43 1.96 -2.04
CA GLN A 46 0.25 1.12 -1.05
C GLN A 46 1.16 1.94 -0.13
N VAL A 47 1.94 2.86 -0.70
CA VAL A 47 2.76 3.79 0.09
C VAL A 47 1.88 4.66 0.98
N GLN A 48 0.80 5.25 0.44
CA GLN A 48 -0.14 6.05 1.24
C GLN A 48 -0.75 5.27 2.42
N LEU A 49 -1.09 3.98 2.22
CA LEU A 49 -1.55 3.11 3.29
C LEU A 49 -0.47 2.90 4.36
N ALA A 50 0.77 2.59 3.96
CA ALA A 50 1.88 2.45 4.89
C ALA A 50 2.12 3.73 5.71
N CYS A 51 2.07 4.90 5.05
CA CYS A 51 2.19 6.21 5.70
C CYS A 51 1.06 6.50 6.69
N PHE A 52 -0.15 6.02 6.37
CA PHE A 52 -1.33 6.16 7.22
C PHE A 52 -1.22 5.27 8.47
N ASP A 53 -0.83 4.01 8.28
CA ASP A 53 -0.73 2.99 9.32
C ASP A 53 0.46 3.24 10.27
N ASP A 54 1.56 3.82 9.77
CA ASP A 54 2.76 4.14 10.57
C ASP A 54 3.25 5.60 10.39
N PRO A 55 2.46 6.57 10.85
CA PRO A 55 2.76 8.00 10.69
C PRO A 55 3.93 8.45 11.58
N GLY A 56 4.22 7.72 12.66
CA GLY A 56 5.28 8.07 13.61
C GLY A 56 6.65 7.86 12.99
N ARG A 57 6.80 6.78 12.22
CA ARG A 57 8.03 6.48 11.48
C ARG A 57 8.05 7.15 10.10
N LEU A 58 6.95 7.10 9.36
CA LEU A 58 6.92 7.45 7.94
C LEU A 58 6.31 8.82 7.63
N GLY A 59 5.73 9.55 8.60
CA GLY A 59 4.96 10.76 8.32
C GLY A 59 5.74 11.91 7.65
N ARG A 60 7.07 11.88 7.71
CA ARG A 60 7.97 12.83 7.02
C ARG A 60 8.83 12.17 5.94
N ASP A 61 8.55 10.90 5.65
CA ASP A 61 9.27 10.17 4.62
C ASP A 61 9.00 10.82 3.25
N PRO A 62 10.05 11.06 2.43
CA PRO A 62 9.86 11.66 1.12
C PRO A 62 8.94 10.87 0.19
N ASP A 63 8.88 9.53 0.29
CA ASP A 63 7.94 8.72 -0.50
C ASP A 63 6.50 8.96 -0.07
N CYS A 64 6.23 9.17 1.23
CA CYS A 64 4.90 9.57 1.71
C CYS A 64 4.46 10.93 1.17
N VAL A 65 5.40 11.89 1.12
CA VAL A 65 5.13 13.21 0.54
C VAL A 65 4.88 13.10 -0.95
N ASN A 66 5.74 12.39 -1.69
CA ASN A 66 5.66 12.28 -3.13
C ASN A 66 4.42 11.49 -3.57
N ALA A 67 4.07 10.40 -2.89
CA ALA A 67 2.85 9.64 -3.16
C ALA A 67 1.58 10.48 -2.93
N GLN A 68 1.55 11.30 -1.87
CA GLN A 68 0.43 12.21 -1.66
C GLN A 68 0.31 13.27 -2.76
N GLN A 69 1.41 13.95 -3.09
CA GLN A 69 1.40 14.97 -4.15
C GLN A 69 1.00 14.36 -5.51
N ALA A 70 1.41 13.12 -5.77
CA ALA A 70 1.03 12.41 -6.98
C ALA A 70 -0.47 12.15 -7.07
N SER A 71 -1.15 11.85 -5.95
CA SER A 71 -2.62 11.73 -5.95
C SER A 71 -3.27 13.06 -6.32
N VAL A 72 -2.78 14.18 -5.79
CA VAL A 72 -3.29 15.52 -6.13
C VAL A 72 -3.09 15.80 -7.61
N GLU A 73 -1.90 15.53 -8.14
CA GLU A 73 -1.61 15.71 -9.56
C GLU A 73 -2.53 14.88 -10.45
N VAL A 74 -2.73 13.60 -10.15
CA VAL A 74 -3.65 12.72 -10.88
C VAL A 74 -5.07 13.25 -10.82
N ALA A 75 -5.54 13.63 -9.63
CA ALA A 75 -6.87 14.19 -9.45
C ALA A 75 -7.05 15.47 -10.27
N LEU A 76 -6.05 16.35 -10.35
CA LEU A 76 -6.08 17.56 -11.16
C LEU A 76 -6.11 17.24 -12.67
N ARG A 77 -5.29 16.29 -13.14
CA ARG A 77 -5.31 15.81 -14.54
C ARG A 77 -6.70 15.31 -14.93
N GLN A 78 -7.39 14.64 -14.01
CA GLN A 78 -8.71 14.05 -14.22
C GLN A 78 -9.86 15.02 -13.97
N ALA A 79 -9.62 16.24 -13.45
CA ALA A 79 -10.66 17.18 -13.03
C ALA A 79 -11.67 17.52 -14.13
N ARG A 80 -11.23 17.59 -15.38
CA ARG A 80 -12.09 17.90 -16.54
C ARG A 80 -12.98 16.73 -16.99
N ALA A 81 -12.71 15.51 -16.51
CA ALA A 81 -13.41 14.28 -16.90
C ALA A 81 -14.29 13.71 -15.78
N ARG A 82 -14.43 14.41 -14.64
CA ARG A 82 -15.10 13.87 -13.46
C ARG A 82 -16.60 13.75 -13.67
N THR A 83 -17.10 12.52 -13.62
CA THR A 83 -18.52 12.16 -13.40
C THR A 83 -18.73 11.52 -12.04
N GLY A 84 -17.78 11.70 -11.11
CA GLY A 84 -17.75 11.00 -9.83
C GLY A 84 -18.93 11.35 -8.92
N THR A 85 -19.22 10.43 -8.02
CA THR A 85 -20.26 10.57 -6.99
C THR A 85 -20.00 11.72 -5.99
N MET A 86 -21.08 12.27 -5.43
CA MET A 86 -21.05 13.21 -4.30
C MET A 86 -21.33 12.53 -2.94
N ASP A 87 -21.56 11.20 -2.93
CA ASP A 87 -21.84 10.45 -1.70
C ASP A 87 -20.55 10.15 -0.93
N PRO A 88 -20.36 10.67 0.30
CA PRO A 88 -19.17 10.38 1.11
C PRO A 88 -19.06 8.93 1.61
N ASN A 89 -20.11 8.12 1.45
CA ASN A 89 -20.04 6.68 1.71
C ASN A 89 -19.45 5.89 0.53
N ASP A 90 -19.40 6.48 -0.66
CA ASP A 90 -18.78 5.87 -1.82
C ASP A 90 -17.26 6.11 -1.79
N PRO A 91 -16.42 5.07 -1.88
CA PRO A 91 -14.97 5.23 -1.97
C PRO A 91 -14.50 6.16 -3.10
N GLU A 92 -15.23 6.23 -4.23
CA GLU A 92 -14.87 7.07 -5.38
C GLU A 92 -14.85 8.57 -5.01
N PHE A 93 -15.74 9.02 -4.10
CA PHE A 93 -15.76 10.39 -3.59
C PHE A 93 -14.40 10.78 -3.01
N TRP A 94 -13.78 9.87 -2.24
CA TRP A 94 -12.50 10.09 -1.58
C TRP A 94 -11.31 10.01 -2.54
N SER A 95 -11.35 9.10 -3.51
CA SER A 95 -10.32 9.01 -4.58
C SER A 95 -10.22 10.29 -5.40
N ASN A 96 -11.37 10.94 -5.67
CA ASN A 96 -11.42 12.18 -6.44
C ASN A 96 -10.97 13.43 -5.65
N SER A 97 -10.81 13.31 -4.32
CA SER A 97 -10.45 14.41 -3.42
C SER A 97 -9.33 13.99 -2.46
N PRO A 98 -8.10 13.76 -2.96
CA PRO A 98 -7.02 13.13 -2.19
C PRO A 98 -6.58 13.92 -0.95
N GLU A 99 -6.68 15.25 -0.95
CA GLU A 99 -6.42 16.08 0.24
C GLU A 99 -7.50 15.92 1.31
N ASN A 100 -8.78 15.86 0.90
CA ASN A 100 -9.89 15.60 1.82
C ASN A 100 -9.79 14.17 2.37
N ARG A 101 -9.45 13.19 1.53
CA ARG A 101 -9.19 11.81 1.95
C ARG A 101 -8.08 11.74 2.99
N LYS A 102 -6.91 12.36 2.72
CA LYS A 102 -5.80 12.39 3.69
C LYS A 102 -6.22 13.01 5.02
N SER A 103 -6.90 14.16 4.96
CA SER A 103 -7.41 14.84 6.16
C SER A 103 -8.38 13.97 6.94
N LYS A 104 -9.30 13.29 6.24
CA LYS A 104 -10.26 12.36 6.83
C LYS A 104 -9.55 11.20 7.52
N LEU A 105 -8.61 10.55 6.83
CA LEU A 105 -7.83 9.46 7.39
C LEU A 105 -7.08 9.89 8.65
N ILE A 106 -6.41 11.04 8.65
CA ILE A 106 -5.73 11.57 9.85
C ILE A 106 -6.68 11.69 11.05
N MET A 107 -7.91 12.16 10.83
CA MET A 107 -8.93 12.22 11.89
C MET A 107 -9.38 10.82 12.32
N CYS A 108 -9.65 9.93 11.36
CA CYS A 108 -10.09 8.55 11.61
C CYS A 108 -9.09 7.74 12.43
N ARG A 109 -7.78 7.96 12.27
CA ARG A 109 -6.78 7.30 13.13
C ARG A 109 -6.92 7.68 14.60
N ARG A 110 -7.29 8.94 14.88
CA ARG A 110 -7.47 9.44 16.26
C ARG A 110 -8.84 9.04 16.82
N THR A 111 -9.83 8.93 15.95
CA THR A 111 -11.22 8.61 16.32
C THR A 111 -11.82 7.67 15.27
N PRO A 112 -11.62 6.34 15.43
CA PRO A 112 -12.02 5.35 14.41
C PRO A 112 -13.53 5.26 14.16
N THR A 113 -14.34 5.76 15.09
CA THR A 113 -15.81 5.74 15.01
C THR A 113 -16.40 6.93 14.26
N LEU A 114 -15.57 7.83 13.70
CA LEU A 114 -16.08 8.92 12.87
C LEU A 114 -16.72 8.37 11.59
N ASP A 115 -17.77 9.03 11.11
CA ASP A 115 -18.47 8.64 9.88
C ASP A 115 -17.51 8.54 8.69
N HIS A 116 -17.77 7.66 7.74
CA HIS A 116 -17.02 7.54 6.47
C HIS A 116 -15.52 7.18 6.61
N CYS A 117 -15.05 6.80 7.81
CA CYS A 117 -13.68 6.31 7.96
C CYS A 117 -13.41 5.04 7.14
N GLU A 118 -14.41 4.15 7.08
CA GLU A 118 -14.34 2.94 6.26
C GLU A 118 -14.28 3.30 4.77
N ALA A 119 -15.21 4.10 4.25
CA ALA A 119 -15.22 4.52 2.84
C ALA A 119 -13.91 5.22 2.43
N ALA A 120 -13.40 6.13 3.26
CA ALA A 120 -12.14 6.82 2.99
C ALA A 120 -10.94 5.84 2.92
N ARG A 121 -10.85 4.89 3.85
CA ARG A 121 -9.78 3.87 3.83
C ARG A 121 -9.96 2.90 2.66
N ARG A 122 -11.20 2.50 2.37
CA ARG A 122 -11.57 1.60 1.28
C ARG A 122 -11.14 2.17 -0.07
N SER A 123 -11.24 3.48 -0.27
CA SER A 123 -10.77 4.12 -1.52
C SER A 123 -9.27 3.87 -1.78
N LEU A 124 -8.42 3.91 -0.75
CA LEU A 124 -7.00 3.57 -0.88
C LEU A 124 -6.78 2.08 -1.07
N LEU A 125 -7.53 1.22 -0.38
CA LEU A 125 -7.44 -0.23 -0.55
C LEU A 125 -7.79 -0.65 -1.98
N ILE A 126 -8.80 -0.01 -2.59
CA ILE A 126 -9.18 -0.24 -3.98
C ILE A 126 -8.05 0.20 -4.92
N GLU A 127 -7.51 1.41 -4.76
CA GLU A 127 -6.38 1.89 -5.57
C GLU A 127 -5.14 1.01 -5.41
N ALA A 128 -4.89 0.48 -4.22
CA ALA A 128 -3.80 -0.43 -3.92
C ALA A 128 -4.01 -1.86 -4.47
N GLY A 129 -5.18 -2.15 -5.07
CA GLY A 129 -5.56 -3.47 -5.55
C GLY A 129 -5.79 -4.49 -4.43
N GLN A 130 -6.05 -4.01 -3.21
CA GLN A 130 -6.29 -4.82 -2.01
C GLN A 130 -7.79 -5.00 -1.71
N ALA A 131 -8.67 -4.30 -2.43
CA ALA A 131 -10.12 -4.44 -2.37
C ALA A 131 -10.75 -4.33 -3.76
N GLY A 132 -11.88 -4.99 -3.97
CA GLY A 132 -12.71 -4.81 -5.16
C GLY A 132 -13.44 -3.47 -5.15
N ARG A 133 -13.67 -2.93 -6.36
CA ARG A 133 -14.54 -1.76 -6.58
C ARG A 133 -15.97 -2.09 -6.16
#